data_AF-X6FIM3-F1
#
_entry.id   AF-X6FIM3-F1
#
_cell.length_a   1.000
_cell.length_b   1.000
_cell.length_c   1.000
_cell.angle_alpha   90.00
_cell.angle_beta   90.00
_cell.angle_gamma   90.00
#
_symmetry.space_group_name_H-M   'P 1'
#
loop_
_entity.id
_entity.type
_entity.pdbx_description
1 polymer ?
#
loop_
_entity_poly.entity_id
_entity_poly.type
_entity_poly.pdbx_seq_one_letter_code
_entity_poly.pdbx_strand_id
1 'polypeptide(L)'
;MDLEQFIAEQNGMAFWREFTFTQLKFRVPQGELELADNVVWFDNVAFVTQMKEREVPTSDPDEERKWFENKVMKSAVKQISDSLRYLDTHGSIPVSNIRGTELEISGAALREIHRVVIYKPALSLPSDCTATHFKESRSAGFVHIFNDAAYARVLQTLIAPEEIRRYFEYRQTSLSELAQMKIPVVEDDILAAYASEEPVPSPASHKKLERLLMEVEHYDLSSILRRLADHIEAPRRGSDHSRIMVEFAKLPRSAWRAAKERFDAALAAARGGDSVRPYRFYFPASGCSFMFAPLHPYALNDDDPIESRKRYLQTLTEVAKYMAKADRAVGVQISFMDEHFMIDWCLTIEPWVFDAQMEDALARSPFRPVREQKIDGFHFLDTRGDD
;
A
#
# COMPACT_ATOMS: atom_id res chain seq x y z
N MET A 1 -9.27 23.52 5.11
CA MET A 1 -9.09 22.07 5.34
C MET A 1 -8.33 21.93 6.62
N ASP A 2 -8.90 21.22 7.60
CA ASP A 2 -8.21 20.88 8.85
C ASP A 2 -7.21 19.74 8.62
N LEU A 3 -6.39 19.46 9.63
CA LEU A 3 -5.37 18.41 9.55
C LEU A 3 -5.97 17.02 9.34
N GLU A 4 -7.11 16.71 9.98
CA GLU A 4 -7.76 15.40 9.86
C GLU A 4 -8.22 15.12 8.44
N GLN A 5 -8.92 16.07 7.81
CA GLN A 5 -9.34 15.95 6.42
C GLN A 5 -8.13 15.87 5.48
N PHE A 6 -7.10 16.70 5.70
CA PHE A 6 -5.90 16.68 4.87
C PHE A 6 -5.20 15.31 4.89
N ILE A 7 -4.98 14.74 6.08
CA ILE A 7 -4.30 13.45 6.21
C ILE A 7 -5.18 12.30 5.72
N ALA A 8 -6.49 12.34 5.95
CA ALA A 8 -7.40 11.35 5.38
C ALA A 8 -7.36 11.35 3.84
N GLU A 9 -7.27 12.53 3.21
CA GLU A 9 -7.11 12.66 1.76
C GLU A 9 -5.75 12.13 1.30
N GLN A 10 -4.65 12.49 1.95
CA GLN A 10 -3.31 11.98 1.60
C GLN A 10 -3.23 10.45 1.76
N ASN A 11 -3.72 9.90 2.87
CA ASN A 11 -3.76 8.44 3.08
C ASN A 11 -4.68 7.75 2.07
N GLY A 12 -5.85 8.33 1.80
CA GLY A 12 -6.77 7.80 0.79
C GLY A 12 -6.21 7.82 -0.63
N MET A 13 -5.23 8.68 -0.93
CA MET A 13 -4.50 8.67 -2.20
C MET A 13 -3.38 7.64 -2.21
N ALA A 14 -2.55 7.61 -1.16
CA ALA A 14 -1.33 6.79 -1.10
C ALA A 14 -1.60 5.31 -0.76
N PHE A 15 -2.53 5.05 0.16
CA PHE A 15 -2.94 3.72 0.60
C PHE A 15 -4.29 3.27 0.03
N TRP A 16 -4.94 4.12 -0.75
CA TRP A 16 -6.32 3.95 -1.21
C TRP A 16 -7.39 4.11 -0.12
N ARG A 17 -8.58 4.53 -0.56
CA ARG A 17 -9.73 4.81 0.33
C ARG A 17 -10.27 3.54 1.00
N GLU A 18 -10.02 2.39 0.39
CA GLU A 18 -10.44 1.07 0.83
C GLU A 18 -9.72 0.62 2.10
N PHE A 19 -8.48 1.09 2.31
CA PHE A 19 -7.65 0.76 3.46
C PHE A 19 -7.54 1.89 4.47
N THR A 20 -8.15 3.05 4.20
CA THR A 20 -8.08 4.21 5.08
C THR A 20 -9.40 4.34 5.85
N PHE A 21 -9.30 4.38 7.17
CA PHE A 21 -10.42 4.40 8.10
C PHE A 21 -10.39 5.67 8.96
N THR A 22 -11.53 6.34 9.05
CA THR A 22 -11.72 7.56 9.84
C THR A 22 -12.95 7.39 10.75
N GLN A 23 -13.09 8.25 11.76
CA GLN A 23 -14.22 8.21 12.71
C GLN A 23 -14.30 6.88 13.48
N LEU A 24 -13.20 6.50 14.13
CA LEU A 24 -12.98 5.17 14.70
C LEU A 24 -13.54 5.01 16.13
N LYS A 25 -14.81 5.38 16.30
CA LYS A 25 -15.54 5.16 17.54
C LYS A 25 -16.29 3.84 17.50
N PHE A 26 -16.23 3.10 18.60
CA PHE A 26 -16.90 1.82 18.74
C PHE A 26 -17.49 1.64 20.13
N ARG A 27 -18.56 0.86 20.22
CA ARG A 27 -19.27 0.62 21.48
C ARG A 27 -18.74 -0.63 22.17
N VAL A 28 -18.57 -0.53 23.48
CA VAL A 28 -18.25 -1.62 24.40
C VAL A 28 -19.27 -1.62 25.55
N PRO A 29 -19.40 -2.69 26.35
CA PRO A 29 -20.36 -2.71 27.46
C PRO A 29 -20.21 -1.55 28.45
N GLN A 30 -19.00 -1.01 28.60
CA GLN A 30 -18.67 0.09 29.51
C GLN A 30 -18.88 1.49 28.91
N GLY A 31 -19.24 1.60 27.64
CA GLY A 31 -19.46 2.89 26.97
C GLY A 31 -18.96 2.93 25.52
N GLU A 32 -18.63 4.12 25.05
CA GLU A 32 -18.04 4.35 23.74
C GLU A 32 -16.54 4.59 23.89
N LEU A 33 -15.74 3.88 23.10
CA LEU A 33 -14.30 4.05 23.02
C LEU A 33 -13.93 4.54 21.61
N GLU A 34 -12.75 5.11 21.50
CA GLU A 34 -12.21 5.67 20.25
C GLU A 34 -10.80 5.12 20.04
N LEU A 35 -10.51 4.67 18.82
CA LEU A 35 -9.13 4.39 18.39
C LEU A 35 -8.43 5.71 18.04
N ALA A 36 -7.26 5.64 17.40
CA ALA A 36 -6.57 6.83 16.92
C ALA A 36 -7.39 7.53 15.83
N ASP A 37 -7.09 8.81 15.56
CA ASP A 37 -7.87 9.64 14.61
C ASP A 37 -7.97 8.99 13.20
N ASN A 38 -6.92 8.27 12.79
CA ASN A 38 -6.90 7.53 11.53
C ASN A 38 -6.19 6.18 11.69
N VAL A 39 -6.75 5.17 11.03
CA VAL A 39 -6.09 3.87 10.85
C VAL A 39 -6.00 3.59 9.36
N VAL A 40 -4.81 3.23 8.88
CA VAL A 40 -4.66 2.56 7.59
C VAL A 40 -4.46 1.08 7.86
N TRP A 41 -5.23 0.21 7.23
CA TRP A 41 -5.15 -1.23 7.43
C TRP A 41 -5.32 -2.01 6.13
N PHE A 42 -4.34 -2.86 5.82
CA PHE A 42 -4.37 -3.82 4.73
C PHE A 42 -3.58 -5.07 5.11
N ASP A 43 -4.09 -6.25 4.73
CA ASP A 43 -3.52 -7.55 5.13
C ASP A 43 -3.32 -7.66 6.66
N ASN A 44 -2.09 -7.85 7.10
CA ASN A 44 -1.66 -7.96 8.49
C ASN A 44 -0.89 -6.71 8.98
N VAL A 45 -0.98 -5.59 8.25
CA VAL A 45 -0.26 -4.34 8.51
C VAL A 45 -1.26 -3.26 8.91
N ALA A 46 -0.95 -2.50 9.96
CA ALA A 46 -1.72 -1.31 10.33
C ALA A 46 -0.83 -0.09 10.58
N PHE A 47 -1.28 1.09 10.16
CA PHE A 47 -0.73 2.37 10.59
C PHE A 47 -1.75 3.03 11.54
N VAL A 48 -1.40 3.14 12.81
CA VAL A 48 -2.22 3.79 13.84
C VAL A 48 -1.73 5.23 13.97
N THR A 49 -2.53 6.16 13.46
CA THR A 49 -2.14 7.56 13.27
C THR A 49 -2.95 8.48 14.17
N GLN A 50 -2.25 9.21 15.04
CA GLN A 50 -2.84 10.26 15.86
C GLN A 50 -2.39 11.63 15.36
N MET A 51 -3.35 12.55 15.22
CA MET A 51 -3.14 13.88 14.70
C MET A 51 -3.23 14.93 15.81
N LYS A 52 -2.44 15.99 15.67
CA LYS A 52 -2.45 17.15 16.58
C LYS A 52 -2.31 18.44 15.80
N GLU A 53 -3.39 19.21 15.74
CA GLU A 53 -3.41 20.59 15.27
C GLU A 53 -3.72 21.53 16.43
N ARG A 54 -3.14 22.72 16.40
CA ARG A 54 -3.44 23.76 17.38
C ARG A 54 -4.56 24.63 16.84
N GLU A 55 -5.66 24.72 17.59
CA GLU A 55 -6.82 25.56 17.21
C GLU A 55 -6.44 27.02 16.99
N VAL A 56 -5.61 27.57 17.90
CA VAL A 56 -5.11 28.95 17.82
C VAL A 56 -3.60 28.96 18.04
N PRO A 57 -2.79 29.04 16.97
CA PRO A 57 -1.35 29.23 17.07
C PRO A 57 -0.99 30.52 17.79
N THR A 58 0.07 30.48 18.58
CA THR A 58 0.60 31.61 19.34
C THR A 58 1.94 32.03 18.77
N SER A 59 2.29 33.31 18.88
CA SER A 59 3.63 33.76 18.51
C SER A 59 4.70 33.49 19.59
N ASP A 60 4.31 32.95 20.75
CA ASP A 60 5.20 32.65 21.88
C ASP A 60 5.85 31.25 21.72
N PRO A 61 7.18 31.17 21.51
CA PRO A 61 7.87 29.89 21.36
C PRO A 61 7.79 28.97 22.58
N ASP A 62 7.69 29.52 23.80
CA ASP A 62 7.61 28.72 25.03
C ASP A 62 6.22 28.09 25.20
N GLU A 63 5.17 28.81 24.81
CA GLU A 63 3.82 28.24 24.76
C GLU A 63 3.69 27.17 23.68
N GLU A 64 4.31 27.35 22.52
CA GLU A 64 4.33 26.32 21.47
C GLU A 64 5.14 25.09 21.89
N ARG A 65 6.27 25.26 22.58
CA ARG A 65 7.02 24.15 23.17
C ARG A 65 6.17 23.37 24.17
N LYS A 66 5.51 24.05 25.11
CA LYS A 66 4.63 23.41 26.10
C LYS A 66 3.48 22.66 25.43
N TRP A 67 2.90 23.23 24.37
CA TRP A 67 1.88 22.55 23.58
C TRP A 67 2.44 21.29 22.92
N PHE A 68 3.59 21.37 22.26
CA PHE A 68 4.23 20.23 21.61
C PHE A 68 4.51 19.10 22.61
N GLU A 69 5.14 19.40 23.74
CA GLU A 69 5.43 18.43 24.79
C GLU A 69 4.17 17.76 25.35
N ASN A 70 3.10 18.53 25.57
CA ASN A 70 1.90 18.00 26.22
C ASN A 70 0.95 17.32 25.24
N LYS A 71 0.75 17.89 24.05
CA LYS A 71 -0.22 17.41 23.06
C LYS A 71 0.38 16.40 22.10
N VAL A 72 1.55 16.69 21.54
CA VAL A 72 2.23 15.80 20.59
C VAL A 72 2.95 14.69 21.34
N MET A 73 3.86 15.03 22.26
CA MET A 73 4.74 14.02 22.86
C MET A 73 4.06 13.17 23.95
N LYS A 74 3.12 13.73 24.72
CA LYS A 74 2.43 13.00 25.80
C LYS A 74 1.05 12.50 25.37
N SER A 75 0.13 13.41 25.02
CA SER A 75 -1.27 13.06 24.76
C SER A 75 -1.41 12.15 23.54
N ALA A 76 -0.79 12.50 22.41
CA ALA A 76 -0.95 11.71 21.19
C ALA A 76 -0.39 10.29 21.34
N VAL A 77 0.80 10.17 21.94
CA VAL A 77 1.43 8.87 22.20
C VAL A 77 0.62 8.03 23.20
N LYS A 78 -0.05 8.66 24.18
CA LYS A 78 -0.98 7.97 25.06
C LYS A 78 -2.19 7.44 24.27
N GLN A 79 -2.78 8.22 23.37
CA GLN A 79 -3.93 7.79 22.56
C GLN A 79 -3.58 6.64 21.62
N ILE A 80 -2.37 6.64 21.04
CA ILE A 80 -1.84 5.48 20.30
C ILE A 80 -1.74 4.26 21.23
N SER A 81 -1.15 4.42 22.42
CA SER A 81 -1.04 3.34 23.39
C SER A 81 -2.40 2.76 23.80
N ASP A 82 -3.41 3.61 23.99
CA ASP A 82 -4.77 3.20 24.29
C ASP A 82 -5.39 2.43 23.12
N SER A 83 -5.20 2.90 21.89
CA SER A 83 -5.68 2.23 20.67
C SER A 83 -5.09 0.83 20.49
N LEU A 84 -3.78 0.69 20.72
CA LEU A 84 -3.10 -0.62 20.67
C LEU A 84 -3.66 -1.57 21.72
N ARG A 85 -3.88 -1.08 22.95
CA ARG A 85 -4.53 -1.86 24.01
C ARG A 85 -5.95 -2.25 23.61
N TYR A 86 -6.70 -1.37 22.97
CA TYR A 86 -8.05 -1.68 22.51
C TYR A 86 -8.06 -2.77 21.43
N LEU A 87 -7.17 -2.70 20.44
CA LEU A 87 -6.99 -3.72 19.40
C LEU A 87 -6.61 -5.10 19.99
N ASP A 88 -5.82 -5.12 21.06
CA ASP A 88 -5.43 -6.35 21.76
C ASP A 88 -6.54 -6.93 22.64
N THR A 89 -7.27 -6.06 23.35
CA THR A 89 -8.28 -6.48 24.33
C THR A 89 -9.66 -6.76 23.74
N HIS A 90 -10.00 -6.13 22.62
CA HIS A 90 -11.28 -6.30 21.95
C HIS A 90 -11.02 -7.10 20.67
N GLY A 91 -11.48 -8.36 20.65
CA GLY A 91 -11.10 -9.31 19.60
C GLY A 91 -11.48 -8.90 18.18
N SER A 92 -12.58 -8.16 18.01
CA SER A 92 -13.00 -7.57 16.74
C SER A 92 -13.63 -6.20 16.98
N ILE A 93 -13.16 -5.19 16.25
CA ILE A 93 -13.66 -3.82 16.32
C ILE A 93 -14.26 -3.43 14.97
N PRO A 94 -15.54 -3.05 14.89
CA PRO A 94 -16.14 -2.57 13.65
C PRO A 94 -15.59 -1.19 13.30
N VAL A 95 -15.18 -1.01 12.05
CA VAL A 95 -14.63 0.22 11.50
C VAL A 95 -15.21 0.47 10.11
N SER A 96 -15.38 1.74 9.72
CA SER A 96 -15.84 2.11 8.38
C SER A 96 -14.70 2.77 7.61
N ASN A 97 -14.42 2.29 6.40
CA ASN A 97 -13.42 2.92 5.54
C ASN A 97 -13.97 4.18 4.87
N ILE A 98 -13.13 4.94 4.18
CA ILE A 98 -13.51 6.17 3.47
C ILE A 98 -14.47 5.91 2.28
N ARG A 99 -14.71 4.65 1.90
CA ARG A 99 -15.76 4.24 0.95
C ARG A 99 -17.11 3.97 1.62
N GLY A 100 -17.20 4.01 2.95
CA GLY A 100 -18.39 3.67 3.72
C GLY A 100 -18.61 2.16 3.88
N THR A 101 -17.61 1.33 3.57
CA THR A 101 -17.68 -0.11 3.80
C THR A 101 -17.30 -0.42 5.25
N GLU A 102 -18.20 -1.10 5.96
CA GLU A 102 -17.93 -1.61 7.30
C GLU A 102 -17.09 -2.87 7.24
N LEU A 103 -16.02 -2.89 8.03
CA LEU A 103 -15.08 -4.00 8.16
C LEU A 103 -14.78 -4.22 9.64
N GLU A 104 -14.27 -5.40 9.95
CA GLU A 104 -13.90 -5.78 11.32
C GLU A 104 -12.38 -5.91 11.43
N ILE A 105 -11.77 -5.02 12.22
CA ILE A 105 -10.33 -5.11 12.51
C ILE A 105 -10.12 -5.94 13.78
N SER A 106 -9.21 -6.91 13.70
CA SER A 106 -8.79 -7.73 14.84
C SER A 106 -7.30 -7.51 15.09
N GLY A 107 -6.94 -7.08 16.31
CA GLY A 107 -5.53 -6.92 16.66
C GLY A 107 -4.72 -8.22 16.54
N ALA A 108 -5.35 -9.37 16.76
CA ALA A 108 -4.71 -10.68 16.63
C ALA A 108 -4.34 -11.05 15.17
N ALA A 109 -4.96 -10.40 14.18
CA ALA A 109 -4.62 -10.58 12.76
C ALA A 109 -3.45 -9.69 12.31
N LEU A 110 -3.10 -8.68 13.11
CA LEU A 110 -2.03 -7.74 12.79
C LEU A 110 -0.68 -8.31 13.24
N ARG A 111 0.29 -8.31 12.31
CA ARG A 111 1.69 -8.69 12.60
C ARG A 111 2.59 -7.48 12.67
N GLU A 112 2.25 -6.43 11.94
CA GLU A 112 3.02 -5.20 11.86
C GLU A 112 2.12 -4.02 12.16
N ILE A 113 2.52 -3.19 13.12
CA ILE A 113 1.80 -1.98 13.49
C ILE A 113 2.78 -0.81 13.51
N HIS A 114 2.63 0.13 12.59
CA HIS A 114 3.35 1.38 12.58
C HIS A 114 2.57 2.42 13.38
N ARG A 115 3.26 3.14 14.25
CA ARG A 115 2.66 4.10 15.18
C ARG A 115 3.09 5.48 14.77
N VAL A 116 2.14 6.34 14.44
CA VAL A 116 2.44 7.62 13.79
C VAL A 116 1.75 8.74 14.54
N VAL A 117 2.50 9.75 14.94
CA VAL A 117 1.95 11.05 15.34
C VAL A 117 2.27 12.05 14.25
N ILE A 118 1.23 12.70 13.76
CA ILE A 118 1.34 13.79 12.80
C ILE A 118 0.87 15.06 13.48
N TYR A 119 1.67 16.13 13.38
CA TYR A 119 1.28 17.42 13.93
C TYR A 119 1.47 18.54 12.91
N LYS A 120 0.69 19.60 13.06
CA LYS A 120 0.82 20.81 12.24
C LYS A 120 1.57 21.88 13.05
N PRO A 121 2.81 22.25 12.68
CA PRO A 121 3.60 23.21 13.43
C PRO A 121 3.07 24.64 13.27
N ALA A 122 3.13 25.42 14.34
CA ALA A 122 3.09 26.88 14.27
C ALA A 122 4.46 27.43 13.81
N LEU A 123 4.49 28.61 13.20
CA LEU A 123 5.75 29.26 12.75
C LEU A 123 6.73 29.54 13.90
N SER A 124 6.21 29.75 15.11
CA SER A 124 6.95 30.03 16.35
C SER A 124 7.43 28.76 17.05
N LEU A 125 7.07 27.56 16.57
CA LEU A 125 7.49 26.31 17.20
C LEU A 125 9.03 26.20 17.16
N PRO A 126 9.70 26.02 18.31
CA PRO A 126 11.16 25.92 18.35
C PRO A 126 11.74 24.80 17.47
N SER A 127 12.94 25.03 16.95
CA SER A 127 13.59 24.13 15.99
C SER A 127 13.90 22.75 16.58
N ASP A 128 14.21 22.66 17.87
CA ASP A 128 14.44 21.39 18.56
C ASP A 128 13.16 20.55 18.71
N CYS A 129 11.98 21.19 18.80
CA CYS A 129 10.71 20.49 18.70
C CYS A 129 10.51 19.95 17.29
N THR A 130 10.80 20.74 16.25
CA THR A 130 10.71 20.30 14.85
C THR A 130 11.73 19.22 14.47
N ALA A 131 12.85 19.14 15.19
CA ALA A 131 13.88 18.11 15.03
C ALA A 131 13.54 16.79 15.76
N THR A 132 12.37 16.71 16.40
CA THR A 132 11.93 15.49 17.08
C THR A 132 11.20 14.57 16.10
N HIS A 133 11.86 13.50 15.68
CA HIS A 133 11.39 12.58 14.62
C HIS A 133 10.78 11.28 15.12
N PHE A 134 11.03 10.92 16.38
CA PHE A 134 10.47 9.74 17.02
C PHE A 134 10.37 9.89 18.53
N LYS A 135 9.60 9.01 19.15
CA LYS A 135 9.58 8.79 20.60
C LYS A 135 9.56 7.31 20.92
N GLU A 136 10.45 6.88 21.81
CA GLU A 136 10.37 5.58 22.45
C GLU A 136 9.41 5.63 23.64
N SER A 137 8.32 4.88 23.56
CA SER A 137 7.32 4.77 24.62
C SER A 137 7.37 3.39 25.26
N ARG A 138 7.32 3.32 26.59
CA ARG A 138 7.25 2.02 27.29
C ARG A 138 5.98 1.24 26.97
N SER A 139 4.87 1.94 26.69
CA SER A 139 3.56 1.32 26.48
C SER A 139 3.17 1.24 25.00
N ALA A 140 3.74 2.11 24.15
CA ALA A 140 3.47 2.10 22.72
C ALA A 140 4.65 1.57 21.89
N GLY A 141 5.87 1.46 22.41
CA GLY A 141 7.07 1.18 21.62
C GLY A 141 7.53 2.40 20.82
N PHE A 142 8.19 2.16 19.68
CA PHE A 142 8.65 3.21 18.78
C PHE A 142 7.47 3.92 18.11
N VAL A 143 7.41 5.24 18.24
CA VAL A 143 6.39 6.09 17.61
C VAL A 143 7.08 7.08 16.69
N HIS A 144 6.74 7.02 15.41
CA HIS A 144 7.17 8.00 14.41
C HIS A 144 6.48 9.33 14.68
N ILE A 145 7.27 10.40 14.73
CA ILE A 145 6.76 11.77 14.83
C ILE A 145 7.05 12.47 13.50
N PHE A 146 6.02 13.05 12.90
CA PHE A 146 6.11 13.82 11.67
C PHE A 146 5.41 15.16 11.85
N ASN A 147 5.98 16.21 11.25
CA ASN A 147 5.13 17.32 10.84
C ASN A 147 4.33 16.92 9.58
N ASP A 148 3.18 17.56 9.38
CA ASP A 148 2.26 17.29 8.27
C ASP A 148 2.92 17.40 6.89
N ALA A 149 3.76 18.41 6.66
CA ALA A 149 4.45 18.60 5.38
C ALA A 149 5.45 17.46 5.07
N ALA A 150 6.22 17.01 6.06
CA ALA A 150 7.17 15.91 5.91
C ALA A 150 6.46 14.59 5.63
N TYR A 151 5.37 14.31 6.36
CA TYR A 151 4.55 13.13 6.11
C TYR A 151 3.95 13.14 4.69
N ALA A 152 3.36 14.28 4.28
CA ALA A 152 2.81 14.42 2.93
C ALA A 152 3.88 14.20 1.85
N ARG A 153 5.10 14.70 2.06
CA ARG A 153 6.21 14.50 1.12
C ARG A 153 6.60 13.02 0.98
N VAL A 154 6.62 12.28 2.09
CA VAL A 154 6.86 10.82 2.07
C VAL A 154 5.79 10.15 1.19
N LEU A 155 4.52 10.43 1.43
CA LEU A 155 3.41 9.84 0.67
C LEU A 155 3.38 10.26 -0.81
N GLN A 156 3.83 11.47 -1.14
CA GLN A 156 3.95 11.93 -2.52
C GLN A 156 5.11 11.28 -3.26
N THR A 157 6.14 10.87 -2.53
CA THR A 157 7.33 10.21 -3.10
C THR A 157 7.13 8.70 -3.22
N LEU A 158 6.47 8.09 -2.24
CA LEU A 158 6.23 6.65 -2.13
C LEU A 158 4.82 6.32 -2.63
N ILE A 159 4.75 5.83 -3.85
CA ILE A 159 3.49 5.69 -4.59
C ILE A 159 2.75 4.37 -4.33
N ALA A 160 3.44 3.36 -3.80
CA ALA A 160 2.82 2.06 -3.46
C ALA A 160 2.73 1.84 -1.94
N PRO A 161 1.62 1.26 -1.42
CA PRO A 161 1.45 0.96 0.01
C PRO A 161 2.62 0.17 0.63
N GLU A 162 3.12 -0.84 -0.08
CA GLU A 162 4.26 -1.65 0.36
C GLU A 162 5.55 -0.83 0.52
N GLU A 163 5.74 0.22 -0.29
CA GLU A 163 6.91 1.10 -0.16
C GLU A 163 6.83 1.93 1.10
N ILE A 164 5.64 2.46 1.41
CA ILE A 164 5.43 3.23 2.63
C ILE A 164 5.65 2.33 3.83
N ARG A 165 5.12 1.10 3.83
CA ARG A 165 5.39 0.10 4.88
C ARG A 165 6.89 -0.13 5.10
N ARG A 166 7.62 -0.50 4.03
CA ARG A 166 9.08 -0.72 4.09
C ARG A 166 9.85 0.52 4.51
N TYR A 167 9.39 1.70 4.09
CA TYR A 167 9.99 2.95 4.48
C TYR A 167 9.85 3.20 5.98
N PHE A 168 8.71 2.89 6.60
CA PHE A 168 8.56 3.05 8.04
C PHE A 168 9.46 2.07 8.82
N GLU A 169 9.65 0.84 8.36
CA GLU A 169 10.65 -0.10 8.91
C GLU A 169 12.08 0.46 8.81
N TYR A 170 12.44 0.94 7.61
CA TYR A 170 13.75 1.55 7.33
C TYR A 170 13.98 2.80 8.18
N ARG A 171 12.97 3.67 8.26
CA ARG A 171 13.00 4.92 9.04
C ARG A 171 13.20 4.64 10.52
N GLN A 172 12.51 3.65 11.08
CA GLN A 172 12.70 3.27 12.48
C GLN A 172 14.15 2.86 12.73
N THR A 173 14.69 1.95 11.90
CA THR A 173 16.07 1.47 12.04
C THR A 173 17.09 2.61 11.91
N SER A 174 16.92 3.43 10.87
CA SER A 174 17.79 4.58 10.58
C SER A 174 17.77 5.61 11.69
N LEU A 175 16.60 5.98 12.20
CA LEU A 175 16.47 6.97 13.28
C LEU A 175 17.12 6.47 14.58
N SER A 176 16.97 5.19 14.90
CA SER A 176 17.62 4.59 16.06
C SER A 176 19.14 4.64 15.96
N GLU A 177 19.72 4.32 14.79
CA GLU A 177 21.17 4.41 14.57
C GLU A 177 21.68 5.86 14.57
N LEU A 178 21.03 6.76 13.84
CA LEU A 178 21.42 8.17 13.78
C LEU A 178 21.36 8.83 15.16
N ALA A 179 20.37 8.49 15.99
CA ALA A 179 20.26 8.95 17.37
C ALA A 179 21.42 8.45 18.24
N GLN A 180 21.84 7.20 18.10
CA GLN A 180 23.02 6.66 18.80
C GLN A 180 24.31 7.39 18.39
N MET A 181 24.44 7.73 17.10
CA MET A 181 25.57 8.47 16.56
C MET A 181 25.49 9.99 16.79
N LYS A 182 24.38 10.49 17.35
CA LYS A 182 24.08 11.92 17.54
C LYS A 182 24.18 12.73 16.24
N ILE A 183 23.80 12.12 15.12
CA ILE A 183 23.75 12.77 13.81
C ILE A 183 22.42 13.52 13.69
N PRO A 184 22.41 14.83 13.35
CA PRO A 184 21.19 15.56 13.08
C PRO A 184 20.39 14.90 11.95
N VAL A 185 19.08 14.78 12.15
CA VAL A 185 18.20 14.11 11.21
C VAL A 185 17.46 15.12 10.34
N VAL A 186 17.51 14.90 9.03
CA VAL A 186 16.66 15.55 8.03
C VAL A 186 15.81 14.46 7.38
N GLU A 187 14.49 14.63 7.34
CA GLU A 187 13.58 13.60 6.82
C GLU A 187 13.91 13.21 5.38
N ASP A 188 14.25 14.20 4.55
CA ASP A 188 14.63 13.99 3.16
C ASP A 188 15.89 13.16 2.98
N ASP A 189 16.83 13.22 3.93
CA ASP A 189 18.02 12.37 3.90
C ASP A 189 17.60 10.90 4.08
N ILE A 190 16.66 10.61 4.98
CA ILE A 190 16.13 9.27 5.20
C ILE A 190 15.38 8.78 3.95
N LEU A 191 14.50 9.62 3.41
CA LEU A 191 13.70 9.27 2.22
C LEU A 191 14.58 9.02 0.99
N ALA A 192 15.60 9.85 0.78
CA ALA A 192 16.54 9.68 -0.32
C ALA A 192 17.41 8.43 -0.16
N ALA A 193 17.86 8.15 1.07
CA ALA A 193 18.66 6.98 1.40
C ALA A 193 17.84 5.69 1.19
N TYR A 194 16.57 5.67 1.64
CA TYR A 194 15.64 4.58 1.35
C TYR A 194 15.49 4.35 -0.16
N ALA A 195 15.20 5.40 -0.92
CA ALA A 195 15.00 5.31 -2.37
C ALA A 195 16.29 4.89 -3.12
N SER A 196 17.46 5.18 -2.55
CA SER A 196 18.77 4.81 -3.08
C SER A 196 19.29 3.46 -2.56
N GLU A 197 18.47 2.73 -1.79
CA GLU A 197 18.86 1.46 -1.14
C GLU A 197 20.13 1.59 -0.25
N GLU A 198 20.35 2.76 0.34
CA GLU A 198 21.44 2.99 1.30
C GLU A 198 21.11 2.34 2.64
N PRO A 199 22.05 1.61 3.28
CA PRO A 199 21.78 0.96 4.57
C PRO A 199 21.49 1.97 5.69
N VAL A 200 22.17 3.12 5.68
CA VAL A 200 22.01 4.21 6.65
C VAL A 200 22.06 5.54 5.91
N PRO A 201 21.21 6.53 6.25
CA PRO A 201 21.25 7.84 5.61
C PRO A 201 22.56 8.59 5.86
N SER A 202 23.10 9.18 4.80
CA SER A 202 24.24 10.10 4.90
C SER A 202 23.75 11.55 5.00
N PRO A 203 24.48 12.45 5.70
CA PRO A 203 24.22 13.88 5.61
C PRO A 203 24.31 14.32 4.15
N ALA A 204 23.26 14.94 3.63
CA ALA A 204 23.10 15.32 2.22
C ALA A 204 22.61 14.23 1.24
N SER A 205 22.14 13.07 1.71
CA SER A 205 21.41 12.11 0.86
C SER A 205 20.23 12.78 0.14
N HIS A 206 19.59 13.81 0.70
CA HIS A 206 18.49 14.57 0.07
C HIS A 206 18.83 15.15 -1.30
N LYS A 207 20.12 15.42 -1.61
CA LYS A 207 20.54 15.86 -2.95
C LYS A 207 20.33 14.80 -4.04
N LYS A 208 20.19 13.53 -3.64
CA LYS A 208 19.78 12.45 -4.57
C LYS A 208 18.29 12.56 -4.90
N LEU A 209 17.47 12.99 -3.94
CA LEU A 209 16.03 13.12 -4.12
C LEU A 209 15.67 14.17 -5.19
N GLU A 210 16.46 15.24 -5.32
CA GLU A 210 16.31 16.24 -6.40
C GLU A 210 16.48 15.64 -7.81
N ARG A 211 17.15 14.48 -7.90
CA ARG A 211 17.41 13.76 -9.16
C ARG A 211 16.47 12.57 -9.36
N LEU A 212 15.54 12.33 -8.44
CA LEU A 212 14.60 11.23 -8.52
C LEU A 212 13.65 11.45 -9.70
N LEU A 213 13.63 10.49 -10.61
CA LEU A 213 12.66 10.44 -11.70
C LEU A 213 11.40 9.74 -11.19
N MET A 214 10.31 10.50 -11.08
CA MET A 214 9.05 9.94 -10.63
C MET A 214 8.41 9.03 -11.68
N GLU A 215 8.52 9.25 -12.99
CA GLU A 215 7.97 8.32 -14.02
C GLU A 215 6.54 7.77 -13.75
N VAL A 216 5.66 8.55 -13.11
CA VAL A 216 4.39 8.06 -12.53
C VAL A 216 3.54 7.25 -13.53
N GLU A 217 3.53 7.68 -14.79
CA GLU A 217 2.78 7.04 -15.87
C GLU A 217 3.19 5.58 -16.13
N HIS A 218 4.42 5.18 -15.83
CA HIS A 218 4.93 3.83 -16.12
C HIS A 218 4.52 2.79 -15.08
N TYR A 219 4.05 3.21 -13.90
CA TYR A 219 3.74 2.30 -12.81
C TYR A 219 2.40 2.58 -12.11
N ASP A 220 1.76 3.74 -12.32
CA ASP A 220 0.54 4.06 -11.59
C ASP A 220 -0.64 3.21 -12.08
N LEU A 221 -1.04 2.25 -11.24
CA LEU A 221 -2.22 1.41 -11.42
C LEU A 221 -3.45 1.97 -10.73
N SER A 222 -3.35 3.09 -10.00
CA SER A 222 -4.41 3.59 -9.12
C SER A 222 -5.68 3.97 -9.90
N SER A 223 -5.57 4.40 -11.15
CA SER A 223 -6.74 4.68 -12.01
C SER A 223 -7.52 3.40 -12.36
N ILE A 224 -6.80 2.31 -12.63
CA ILE A 224 -7.36 0.98 -12.94
C ILE A 224 -7.97 0.38 -11.68
N LEU A 225 -7.20 0.37 -10.57
CA LEU A 225 -7.61 -0.24 -9.31
C LEU A 225 -8.78 0.51 -8.65
N ARG A 226 -8.88 1.84 -8.79
CA ARG A 226 -10.03 2.59 -8.25
C ARG A 226 -11.37 2.27 -8.92
N ARG A 227 -11.33 1.76 -10.16
CA ARG A 227 -12.52 1.30 -10.92
C ARG A 227 -12.74 -0.20 -10.80
N LEU A 228 -11.88 -0.91 -10.06
CA LEU A 228 -11.98 -2.35 -9.87
C LEU A 228 -13.35 -2.73 -9.32
N ALA A 229 -13.86 -2.00 -8.32
CA ALA A 229 -15.18 -2.23 -7.70
C ALA A 229 -16.33 -2.28 -8.72
N ASP A 230 -16.22 -1.56 -9.84
CA ASP A 230 -17.26 -1.46 -10.87
C ASP A 230 -17.23 -2.66 -11.85
N HIS A 231 -16.21 -3.53 -11.78
CA HIS A 231 -15.90 -4.52 -12.81
C HIS A 231 -15.53 -5.92 -12.25
N ILE A 232 -15.91 -6.26 -11.02
CA ILE A 232 -15.72 -7.62 -10.49
C ILE A 232 -16.93 -8.49 -10.82
N GLU A 233 -16.78 -9.38 -11.79
CA GLU A 233 -17.80 -10.37 -12.12
C GLU A 233 -17.84 -11.50 -11.06
N ALA A 234 -19.00 -11.65 -10.42
CA ALA A 234 -19.31 -12.65 -9.40
C ALA A 234 -18.53 -12.52 -8.06
N PRO A 235 -18.89 -11.54 -7.19
CA PRO A 235 -18.46 -11.54 -5.79
C PRO A 235 -19.01 -12.81 -5.13
N ARG A 236 -18.15 -13.79 -4.82
CA ARG A 236 -18.59 -14.91 -3.97
C ARG A 236 -18.90 -14.41 -2.57
N ARG A 237 -18.34 -13.24 -2.20
CA ARG A 237 -18.63 -12.43 -1.01
C ARG A 237 -18.40 -10.96 -1.40
N GLY A 238 -19.19 -10.02 -0.88
CA GLY A 238 -19.08 -8.57 -1.17
C GLY A 238 -17.74 -7.89 -0.80
N SER A 239 -16.67 -8.66 -0.58
CA SER A 239 -15.32 -8.23 -0.18
C SER A 239 -14.22 -8.69 -1.15
N ASP A 240 -14.52 -9.32 -2.29
CA ASP A 240 -13.48 -9.82 -3.21
C ASP A 240 -12.65 -8.68 -3.83
N HIS A 241 -13.25 -7.49 -3.97
CA HIS A 241 -12.58 -6.23 -4.33
C HIS A 241 -11.41 -5.88 -3.40
N SER A 242 -11.69 -5.75 -2.10
CA SER A 242 -10.67 -5.37 -1.13
C SER A 242 -9.59 -6.43 -1.03
N ARG A 243 -9.94 -7.71 -1.20
CA ARG A 243 -8.97 -8.82 -1.21
C ARG A 243 -8.03 -8.77 -2.43
N ILE A 244 -8.51 -8.44 -3.62
CA ILE A 244 -7.65 -8.22 -4.80
C ILE A 244 -6.75 -7.01 -4.57
N MET A 245 -7.32 -5.90 -4.08
CA MET A 245 -6.53 -4.70 -3.78
C MET A 245 -5.41 -5.00 -2.79
N VAL A 246 -5.67 -5.82 -1.77
CA VAL A 246 -4.64 -6.24 -0.80
C VAL A 246 -3.45 -6.89 -1.49
N GLU A 247 -3.67 -7.70 -2.54
CA GLU A 247 -2.57 -8.34 -3.27
C GLU A 247 -1.74 -7.33 -4.08
N PHE A 248 -2.36 -6.28 -4.61
CA PHE A 248 -1.62 -5.17 -5.23
C PHE A 248 -0.94 -4.25 -4.20
N ALA A 249 -1.52 -4.08 -3.01
CA ALA A 249 -0.96 -3.27 -1.93
C ALA A 249 0.41 -3.79 -1.47
N LYS A 250 0.60 -5.12 -1.53
CA LYS A 250 1.83 -5.83 -1.17
C LYS A 250 2.95 -5.73 -2.21
N LEU A 251 2.70 -5.09 -3.36
CA LEU A 251 3.67 -4.95 -4.43
C LEU A 251 4.41 -3.59 -4.33
N PRO A 252 5.75 -3.57 -4.46
CA PRO A 252 6.48 -2.32 -4.66
C PRO A 252 6.25 -1.75 -6.07
N ARG A 253 6.67 -0.51 -6.35
CA ARG A 253 6.49 0.12 -7.67
C ARG A 253 7.09 -0.67 -8.82
N SER A 254 8.21 -1.37 -8.59
CA SER A 254 8.84 -2.20 -9.62
C SER A 254 7.94 -3.35 -10.07
N ALA A 255 7.18 -3.95 -9.15
CA ALA A 255 6.19 -4.97 -9.46
C ALA A 255 4.89 -4.37 -10.02
N TRP A 256 4.50 -3.14 -9.62
CA TRP A 256 3.42 -2.41 -10.29
C TRP A 256 3.74 -2.10 -11.75
N ARG A 257 4.97 -1.67 -12.06
CA ARG A 257 5.45 -1.51 -13.44
C ARG A 257 5.30 -2.82 -14.23
N ALA A 258 5.75 -3.93 -13.65
CA ALA A 258 5.62 -5.25 -14.28
C ALA A 258 4.16 -5.67 -14.53
N ALA A 259 3.25 -5.34 -13.61
CA ALA A 259 1.82 -5.56 -13.78
C ALA A 259 1.23 -4.66 -14.87
N LYS A 260 1.59 -3.36 -14.86
CA LYS A 260 1.12 -2.38 -15.85
C LYS A 260 1.54 -2.74 -17.27
N GLU A 261 2.81 -3.08 -17.49
CA GLU A 261 3.31 -3.51 -18.80
C GLU A 261 2.50 -4.68 -19.38
N ARG A 262 2.14 -5.66 -18.54
CA ARG A 262 1.37 -6.85 -18.95
C ARG A 262 -0.10 -6.53 -19.15
N PHE A 263 -0.67 -5.66 -18.32
CA PHE A 263 -2.01 -5.14 -18.50
C PHE A 263 -2.14 -4.39 -19.83
N ASP A 264 -1.24 -3.45 -20.11
CA ASP A 264 -1.23 -2.67 -21.35
C ASP A 264 -0.99 -3.58 -22.58
N ALA A 265 -0.13 -4.59 -22.46
CA ALA A 265 0.08 -5.58 -23.52
C ALA A 265 -1.16 -6.45 -23.78
N ALA A 266 -1.89 -6.83 -22.73
CA ALA A 266 -3.16 -7.55 -22.86
C ALA A 266 -4.26 -6.65 -23.45
N LEU A 267 -4.30 -5.37 -23.07
CA LEU A 267 -5.21 -4.37 -23.63
C LEU A 267 -4.98 -4.17 -25.13
N ALA A 268 -3.73 -4.01 -25.54
CA ALA A 268 -3.34 -3.87 -26.94
C ALA A 268 -3.71 -5.11 -27.77
N ALA A 269 -3.40 -6.31 -27.26
CA ALA A 269 -3.73 -7.56 -27.95
C ALA A 269 -5.25 -7.77 -28.07
N ALA A 270 -6.02 -7.48 -27.02
CA ALA A 270 -7.48 -7.57 -27.05
C ALA A 270 -8.09 -6.61 -28.10
N ARG A 271 -7.58 -5.37 -28.19
CA ARG A 271 -8.01 -4.40 -29.20
C ARG A 271 -7.63 -4.80 -30.62
N GLY A 272 -6.44 -5.37 -30.81
CA GLY A 272 -5.98 -5.86 -32.11
C GLY A 272 -6.69 -7.12 -32.60
N GLY A 273 -7.40 -7.82 -31.71
CA GLY A 273 -7.96 -9.14 -31.99
C GLY A 273 -6.89 -10.23 -32.06
N ASP A 274 -5.71 -9.99 -31.48
CA ASP A 274 -4.58 -10.91 -31.56
C ASP A 274 -4.79 -12.11 -30.63
N SER A 275 -4.67 -13.32 -31.18
CA SER A 275 -4.63 -14.55 -30.39
C SER A 275 -3.23 -14.76 -29.81
N VAL A 276 -2.97 -14.12 -28.67
CA VAL A 276 -1.68 -14.24 -27.95
C VAL A 276 -1.83 -15.00 -26.65
N ARG A 277 -0.78 -15.74 -26.28
CA ARG A 277 -0.72 -16.41 -24.96
C ARG A 277 -0.78 -15.38 -23.82
N PRO A 278 -1.50 -15.69 -22.73
CA PRO A 278 -1.56 -14.82 -21.56
C PRO A 278 -0.20 -14.47 -20.99
N TYR A 279 -0.13 -13.30 -20.36
CA TYR A 279 1.03 -12.79 -19.65
C TYR A 279 0.93 -13.16 -18.18
N ARG A 280 2.07 -13.40 -17.53
CA ARG A 280 2.11 -13.62 -16.09
C ARG A 280 3.41 -13.14 -15.46
N PHE A 281 3.37 -12.92 -14.16
CA PHE A 281 4.55 -12.88 -13.31
C PHE A 281 4.22 -13.46 -11.93
N TYR A 282 5.26 -13.74 -11.16
CA TYR A 282 5.18 -14.18 -9.78
C TYR A 282 6.03 -13.24 -8.94
N PHE A 283 5.51 -12.78 -7.81
CA PHE A 283 6.26 -11.96 -6.88
C PHE A 283 6.50 -12.75 -5.59
N PRO A 284 7.71 -13.32 -5.39
CA PRO A 284 7.98 -14.23 -4.28
C PRO A 284 7.69 -13.65 -2.90
N ALA A 285 8.00 -12.37 -2.67
CA ALA A 285 7.80 -11.74 -1.38
C ALA A 285 6.32 -11.64 -0.97
N SER A 286 5.40 -11.55 -1.94
CA SER A 286 3.96 -11.64 -1.66
C SER A 286 3.40 -13.05 -1.88
N GLY A 287 4.17 -14.04 -2.33
CA GLY A 287 3.65 -15.37 -2.62
C GLY A 287 2.48 -15.40 -3.63
N CYS A 288 2.33 -14.35 -4.43
CA CYS A 288 1.19 -14.16 -5.34
C CYS A 288 1.62 -14.18 -6.81
N SER A 289 0.87 -14.92 -7.64
CA SER A 289 1.00 -14.87 -9.10
C SER A 289 -0.02 -13.92 -9.71
N PHE A 290 0.40 -13.12 -10.68
CA PHE A 290 -0.46 -12.20 -11.41
C PHE A 290 -0.52 -12.63 -12.87
N MET A 291 -1.73 -12.75 -13.41
CA MET A 291 -1.99 -13.24 -14.76
C MET A 291 -2.88 -12.25 -15.52
N PHE A 292 -2.53 -11.94 -16.77
CA PHE A 292 -3.25 -11.03 -17.65
C PHE A 292 -3.51 -11.71 -18.99
N ALA A 293 -4.77 -12.00 -19.29
CA ALA A 293 -5.19 -12.73 -20.49
C ALA A 293 -5.98 -11.81 -21.43
N PRO A 294 -5.49 -11.53 -22.65
CA PRO A 294 -6.36 -11.04 -23.70
C PRO A 294 -7.33 -12.15 -24.12
N LEU A 295 -8.59 -11.79 -24.28
CA LEU A 295 -9.65 -12.68 -24.76
C LEU A 295 -10.27 -12.07 -26.02
N HIS A 296 -10.18 -12.83 -27.11
CA HIS A 296 -10.87 -12.44 -28.33
C HIS A 296 -12.40 -12.55 -28.12
N PRO A 297 -13.19 -11.57 -28.55
CA PRO A 297 -14.65 -11.52 -28.35
C PRO A 297 -15.40 -12.81 -28.69
N TYR A 298 -14.97 -13.46 -29.76
CA TYR A 298 -15.58 -14.66 -30.31
C TYR A 298 -14.80 -15.95 -29.98
N ALA A 299 -13.88 -15.90 -29.01
CA ALA A 299 -13.08 -17.08 -28.64
C ALA A 299 -13.91 -18.15 -27.92
N LEU A 300 -15.01 -17.75 -27.27
CA LEU A 300 -15.86 -18.63 -26.49
C LEU A 300 -17.20 -18.74 -27.22
N ASN A 301 -17.33 -19.78 -28.06
CA ASN A 301 -18.57 -20.13 -28.72
C ASN A 301 -19.40 -20.99 -27.77
N ASP A 302 -20.14 -20.36 -26.88
CA ASP A 302 -20.96 -21.05 -25.89
C ASP A 302 -22.35 -20.41 -25.77
N ASP A 303 -23.32 -21.22 -25.34
CA ASP A 303 -24.71 -20.80 -25.12
C ASP A 303 -24.83 -19.81 -23.93
N ASP A 304 -23.84 -19.82 -23.02
CA ASP A 304 -23.69 -18.86 -21.91
C ASP A 304 -22.30 -18.19 -21.95
N PRO A 305 -22.16 -17.07 -22.68
CA PRO A 305 -20.89 -16.36 -22.82
C PRO A 305 -20.31 -15.86 -21.49
N ILE A 306 -21.16 -15.50 -20.51
CA ILE A 306 -20.69 -14.95 -19.23
C ILE A 306 -20.05 -16.06 -18.42
N GLU A 307 -20.72 -17.20 -18.28
CA GLU A 307 -20.17 -18.27 -17.45
C GLU A 307 -18.94 -18.94 -18.08
N SER A 308 -18.86 -18.97 -19.42
CA SER A 308 -17.69 -19.49 -20.12
C SER A 308 -16.48 -18.57 -19.99
N ARG A 309 -16.69 -17.24 -20.00
CA ARG A 309 -15.63 -16.26 -19.69
C ARG A 309 -15.09 -16.44 -18.28
N LYS A 310 -15.98 -16.55 -17.29
CA LYS A 310 -15.60 -16.74 -15.90
C LYS A 310 -14.84 -18.04 -15.68
N ARG A 311 -15.31 -19.15 -16.26
CA ARG A 311 -14.61 -20.45 -16.19
C ARG A 311 -13.23 -20.39 -16.83
N TYR A 312 -13.10 -19.72 -17.98
CA TYR A 312 -11.83 -19.55 -18.66
C TYR A 312 -10.83 -18.74 -17.81
N LEU A 313 -11.26 -17.60 -17.27
CA LEU A 313 -10.45 -16.80 -16.35
C LEU A 313 -10.03 -17.59 -15.11
N GLN A 314 -10.96 -18.28 -14.44
CA GLN A 314 -10.66 -19.11 -13.27
C GLN A 314 -9.63 -20.19 -13.59
N THR A 315 -9.82 -20.89 -14.71
CA THR A 315 -8.90 -21.95 -15.16
C THR A 315 -7.50 -21.38 -15.38
N LEU A 316 -7.35 -20.30 -16.15
CA LEU A 316 -6.04 -19.69 -16.38
C LEU A 316 -5.40 -19.18 -15.08
N THR A 317 -6.19 -18.64 -14.17
CA THR A 317 -5.70 -18.16 -12.87
C THR A 317 -5.15 -19.30 -12.03
N GLU A 318 -5.86 -20.43 -11.97
CA GLU A 318 -5.42 -21.64 -11.27
C GLU A 318 -4.15 -22.23 -11.90
N VAL A 319 -4.09 -22.30 -13.23
CA VAL A 319 -2.88 -22.78 -13.92
C VAL A 319 -1.69 -21.86 -13.63
N ALA A 320 -1.89 -20.53 -13.65
CA ALA A 320 -0.82 -19.57 -13.32
C ALA A 320 -0.34 -19.74 -11.86
N LYS A 321 -1.27 -19.91 -10.91
CA LYS A 321 -0.98 -20.22 -9.49
C LYS A 321 -0.14 -21.48 -9.36
N TYR A 322 -0.59 -22.56 -9.99
CA TYR A 322 0.05 -23.88 -9.94
C TYR A 322 1.47 -23.84 -10.51
N MET A 323 1.65 -23.27 -11.70
CA MET A 323 2.96 -23.15 -12.36
C MET A 323 3.95 -22.27 -11.58
N ALA A 324 3.46 -21.30 -10.80
CA ALA A 324 4.28 -20.45 -9.96
C ALA A 324 4.59 -21.07 -8.59
N LYS A 325 3.95 -22.20 -8.23
CA LYS A 325 3.94 -22.76 -6.87
C LYS A 325 3.51 -21.72 -5.83
N ALA A 326 2.52 -20.90 -6.18
CA ALA A 326 2.03 -19.80 -5.36
C ALA A 326 0.84 -20.24 -4.51
N ASP A 327 0.66 -19.63 -3.34
CA ASP A 327 -0.51 -19.84 -2.47
C ASP A 327 -1.73 -19.01 -2.91
N ARG A 328 -1.51 -18.06 -3.82
CA ARG A 328 -2.53 -17.15 -4.31
C ARG A 328 -2.23 -16.66 -5.71
N ALA A 329 -3.29 -16.32 -6.43
CA ALA A 329 -3.18 -15.73 -7.74
C ALA A 329 -4.30 -14.74 -8.02
N VAL A 330 -3.94 -13.64 -8.68
CA VAL A 330 -4.86 -12.67 -9.28
C VAL A 330 -4.84 -12.87 -10.78
N GLY A 331 -6.01 -13.13 -11.35
CA GLY A 331 -6.22 -13.19 -12.79
C GLY A 331 -6.99 -11.97 -13.28
N VAL A 332 -6.58 -11.47 -14.43
CA VAL A 332 -7.24 -10.40 -15.17
C VAL A 332 -7.48 -10.88 -16.59
N GLN A 333 -8.72 -10.79 -17.05
CA GLN A 333 -9.10 -11.08 -18.42
C GLN A 333 -9.59 -9.82 -19.09
N ILE A 334 -9.14 -9.54 -20.32
CA ILE A 334 -9.45 -8.32 -21.05
C ILE A 334 -9.98 -8.68 -22.43
N SER A 335 -11.15 -8.18 -22.80
CA SER A 335 -11.69 -8.27 -24.16
C SER A 335 -12.14 -6.90 -24.67
N PHE A 336 -12.20 -6.73 -25.99
CA PHE A 336 -12.61 -5.48 -26.63
C PHE A 336 -13.77 -5.74 -27.60
N MET A 337 -14.94 -5.17 -27.33
CA MET A 337 -16.14 -5.28 -28.17
C MET A 337 -16.82 -3.92 -28.31
N ASP A 338 -17.31 -3.60 -29.50
CA ASP A 338 -18.10 -2.38 -29.77
C ASP A 338 -17.47 -1.09 -29.19
N GLU A 339 -16.16 -0.92 -29.41
CA GLU A 339 -15.36 0.21 -28.90
C GLU A 339 -15.16 0.27 -27.37
N HIS A 340 -15.60 -0.75 -26.64
CA HIS A 340 -15.49 -0.84 -25.19
C HIS A 340 -14.61 -2.01 -24.74
N PHE A 341 -13.85 -1.80 -23.65
CA PHE A 341 -13.15 -2.87 -22.97
C PHE A 341 -14.03 -3.48 -21.89
N MET A 342 -14.05 -4.80 -21.82
CA MET A 342 -14.52 -5.56 -20.66
C MET A 342 -13.32 -6.16 -19.94
N ILE A 343 -13.28 -5.98 -18.62
CA ILE A 343 -12.18 -6.42 -17.77
C ILE A 343 -12.77 -7.24 -16.63
N ASP A 344 -12.45 -8.53 -16.60
CA ASP A 344 -12.91 -9.46 -15.57
C ASP A 344 -11.75 -9.80 -14.63
N TRP A 345 -12.05 -9.94 -13.35
CA TRP A 345 -11.05 -10.17 -12.30
C TRP A 345 -11.36 -11.45 -11.53
N CYS A 346 -10.30 -12.17 -11.14
CA CYS A 346 -10.41 -13.38 -10.34
C CYS A 346 -9.32 -13.40 -9.27
N LEU A 347 -9.68 -13.84 -8.06
CA LEU A 347 -8.75 -14.10 -6.98
C LEU A 347 -8.91 -15.54 -6.51
N THR A 348 -7.79 -16.24 -6.45
CA THR A 348 -7.68 -17.58 -5.87
C THR A 348 -6.75 -17.52 -4.66
N ILE A 349 -7.17 -18.07 -3.52
CA ILE A 349 -6.35 -18.15 -2.31
C ILE A 349 -6.46 -19.56 -1.72
N GLU A 350 -5.51 -20.41 -2.06
CA GLU A 350 -5.42 -21.78 -1.56
C GLU A 350 -3.95 -22.22 -1.60
N PRO A 351 -3.41 -22.87 -0.55
CA PRO A 351 -2.04 -23.33 -0.53
C PRO A 351 -1.71 -24.19 -1.75
N TRP A 352 -0.49 -24.06 -2.27
CA TRP A 352 -0.07 -24.90 -3.38
C TRP A 352 -0.03 -26.37 -2.96
N VAL A 353 -0.67 -27.22 -3.76
CA VAL A 353 -0.62 -28.68 -3.63
C VAL A 353 -0.32 -29.29 -4.99
N PHE A 354 0.47 -30.35 -5.00
CA PHE A 354 0.75 -31.12 -6.21
C PHE A 354 -0.54 -31.72 -6.77
N ASP A 355 -0.74 -31.60 -8.07
CA ASP A 355 -1.90 -32.13 -8.79
C ASP A 355 -1.43 -32.84 -10.06
N ALA A 356 -1.53 -34.17 -10.06
CA ALA A 356 -1.10 -35.00 -11.18
C ALA A 356 -1.88 -34.71 -12.47
N GLN A 357 -3.17 -34.37 -12.37
CA GLN A 357 -3.98 -34.02 -13.54
C GLN A 357 -3.55 -32.68 -14.12
N MET A 358 -3.19 -31.72 -13.25
CA MET A 358 -2.64 -30.44 -13.66
C MET A 358 -1.28 -30.59 -14.34
N GLU A 359 -0.38 -31.45 -13.84
CA GLU A 359 0.90 -31.76 -14.49
C GLU A 359 0.69 -32.32 -15.91
N ASP A 360 -0.22 -33.28 -16.06
CA ASP A 360 -0.53 -33.89 -17.35
C ASP A 360 -1.13 -32.85 -18.33
N ALA A 361 -2.04 -31.99 -17.84
CA ALA A 361 -2.63 -30.91 -18.63
C ALA A 361 -1.59 -29.85 -19.05
N LEU A 362 -0.54 -29.66 -18.25
CA LEU A 362 0.53 -28.68 -18.48
C LEU A 362 1.61 -29.15 -19.46
N ALA A 363 1.52 -30.37 -20.00
CA ALA A 363 2.38 -30.84 -21.10
C ALA A 363 2.43 -29.86 -22.29
N ARG A 364 1.35 -29.10 -22.50
CA ARG A 364 1.31 -27.93 -23.38
C ARG A 364 0.90 -26.68 -22.60
N SER A 365 1.87 -26.04 -21.95
CA SER A 365 1.65 -24.81 -21.19
C SER A 365 0.91 -23.73 -22.02
N PRO A 366 -0.20 -23.18 -21.48
CA PRO A 366 -0.91 -22.06 -22.13
C PRO A 366 -0.12 -20.75 -22.02
N PHE A 367 0.88 -20.68 -21.13
CA PHE A 367 1.70 -19.50 -20.91
C PHE A 367 3.02 -19.53 -21.68
N ARG A 368 3.63 -18.35 -21.79
CA ARG A 368 5.02 -18.19 -22.21
C ARG A 368 5.96 -18.61 -21.07
N PRO A 369 7.19 -19.06 -21.37
CA PRO A 369 8.22 -19.24 -20.36
C PRO A 369 8.46 -17.94 -19.58
N VAL A 370 8.67 -18.05 -18.28
CA VAL A 370 9.04 -16.93 -17.42
C VAL A 370 10.53 -17.00 -17.09
N ARG A 371 11.14 -15.84 -16.85
CA ARG A 371 12.52 -15.72 -16.37
C ARG A 371 12.54 -14.81 -15.17
N GLU A 372 13.47 -15.08 -14.27
CA GLU A 372 13.76 -14.18 -13.16
C GLU A 372 14.42 -12.90 -13.68
N GLN A 373 14.03 -11.76 -13.12
CA GLN A 373 14.52 -10.46 -13.50
C GLN A 373 14.51 -9.52 -12.29
N LYS A 374 15.62 -8.80 -12.09
CA LYS A 374 15.64 -7.63 -11.19
C LYS A 374 15.04 -6.43 -11.94
N ILE A 375 14.08 -5.75 -11.31
CA ILE A 375 13.49 -4.52 -11.81
C ILE A 375 13.70 -3.47 -10.73
N ASP A 376 14.47 -2.43 -11.04
CA ASP A 376 14.73 -1.36 -10.09
C ASP A 376 13.47 -0.52 -9.88
N GLY A 377 13.20 -0.17 -8.61
CA GLY A 377 12.04 0.64 -8.24
C GLY A 377 12.26 2.11 -8.57
N PHE A 378 13.32 2.70 -8.02
CA PHE A 378 13.65 4.11 -8.16
C PHE A 378 14.72 4.32 -9.23
N HIS A 379 14.53 5.37 -10.03
CA HIS A 379 15.51 5.79 -11.04
C HIS A 379 15.96 7.22 -10.74
N PHE A 380 17.27 7.45 -10.89
CA PHE A 380 17.87 8.76 -10.67
C PHE A 380 18.57 9.21 -11.94
N LEU A 381 18.55 10.52 -12.22
CA LEU A 381 19.34 11.09 -13.31
C LEU A 381 20.85 10.88 -13.03
N ASP A 382 21.53 10.19 -13.95
CA ASP A 382 22.96 9.97 -13.92
C ASP A 382 23.70 11.30 -14.18
N THR A 383 24.62 11.67 -13.29
CA THR A 383 25.58 12.74 -13.56
C THR A 383 26.75 12.15 -14.32
N ARG A 384 26.65 12.04 -15.64
CA ARG A 384 27.84 12.03 -16.50
C ARG A 384 28.10 13.44 -17.00
N GLY A 385 29.15 14.06 -16.44
CA GLY A 385 29.82 15.22 -17.02
C GLY A 385 29.61 16.53 -16.26
N ASP A 386 30.54 16.83 -15.36
CA ASP A 386 31.21 18.14 -15.22
C ASP A 386 32.43 17.89 -14.31
N ASP A 387 33.42 17.17 -14.86
CA ASP A 387 34.80 17.14 -14.37
C ASP A 387 35.67 17.93 -15.36
#